data_AF-A0A142G2B4-F1
#
_entry.id   AF-A0A142G2B4-F1
#
_cell.length_a   1.000
_cell.length_b   1.000
_cell.length_c   1.000
_cell.angle_alpha   90.00
_cell.angle_beta   90.00
_cell.angle_gamma   90.00
#
_symmetry.space_group_name_H-M   'P 1'
#
loop_
_entity.id
_entity.type
_entity.pdbx_description
1 polymer ?
#
loop_
_entity_poly.entity_id
_entity_poly.type
_entity_poly.pdbx_seq_one_letter_code
_entity_poly.pdbx_strand_id
1 'polypeptide(L)'
;MVSLFFIEIGEDKMPINDCRGERIREQLVDDFKIIPLAHVRLLNGQTKESCAGPTLDREYYVFSYQGYTDQNDVGTFVCGITVANDFINLIQQQDPAVNRLPLFDPLAGFGQVGNINNVGRAGAGRGVQQVPNWNPIAKELYDAVGMICLMWNLDNVGGALERVLFNLVRNPMQIPHNSDIRSINTIISNHFNIDVGNQRVASLALCFQNFMTGHGVHNPPLIRFPNLTEHFNQNVKNNWNPVPYFS
;
A
#
# COMPACT_ATOMS: atom_id res chain seq x y z
N MET A 1 12.38 -44.30 8.03
CA MET A 1 12.95 -43.69 6.81
C MET A 1 11.82 -42.91 6.15
N VAL A 2 11.67 -41.63 6.52
CA VAL A 2 10.64 -40.75 5.96
C VAL A 2 11.39 -39.56 5.39
N SER A 3 11.30 -39.44 4.07
CA SER A 3 11.94 -38.43 3.25
C SER A 3 11.41 -37.05 3.63
N LEU A 4 12.30 -36.17 4.12
CA LEU A 4 12.00 -34.74 4.16
C LEU A 4 11.96 -34.24 2.71
N PHE A 5 10.79 -33.80 2.26
CA PHE A 5 10.70 -32.84 1.17
C PHE A 5 11.23 -31.51 1.71
N PHE A 6 12.52 -31.26 1.48
CA PHE A 6 13.03 -29.89 1.45
C PHE A 6 12.42 -29.25 0.21
N ILE A 7 11.45 -28.36 0.42
CA ILE A 7 11.11 -27.36 -0.57
C ILE A 7 12.34 -26.45 -0.61
N GLU A 8 13.08 -26.49 -1.72
CA GLU A 8 14.12 -25.51 -2.04
C GLU A 8 13.47 -24.13 -2.01
N ILE A 9 13.78 -23.37 -0.97
CA ILE A 9 13.53 -21.93 -0.92
C ILE A 9 14.47 -21.36 -1.98
N GLY A 10 13.90 -20.92 -3.11
CA GLY A 10 14.64 -20.20 -4.13
C GLY A 10 15.43 -19.05 -3.50
N GLU A 11 16.66 -18.84 -3.98
CA GLU A 11 17.56 -17.82 -3.48
C GLU A 11 16.82 -16.50 -3.22
N ASP A 12 16.92 -16.01 -1.97
CA ASP A 12 16.43 -14.71 -1.53
C ASP A 12 17.23 -13.65 -2.31
N LYS A 13 16.75 -13.26 -3.50
CA LYS A 13 17.36 -12.21 -4.31
C LYS A 13 17.27 -10.90 -3.54
N MET A 14 18.44 -10.32 -3.23
CA MET A 14 18.52 -9.16 -2.36
C MET A 14 17.80 -7.95 -2.99
N PRO A 15 16.92 -7.26 -2.23
CA PRO A 15 16.20 -6.10 -2.73
C PRO A 15 17.16 -4.99 -3.15
N ILE A 16 16.73 -4.12 -4.07
CA ILE A 16 17.40 -2.84 -4.35
C ILE A 16 17.58 -2.10 -3.02
N ASN A 17 18.82 -2.10 -2.52
CA ASN A 17 19.18 -1.60 -1.20
C ASN A 17 20.07 -0.35 -1.26
N ASP A 18 20.59 -0.01 -2.44
CA ASP A 18 21.29 1.24 -2.72
C ASP A 18 20.67 1.93 -3.93
N CYS A 19 19.99 3.04 -3.65
CA CYS A 19 19.45 3.97 -4.64
C CYS A 19 20.00 5.39 -4.43
N ARG A 20 21.13 5.51 -3.71
CA ARG A 20 21.74 6.78 -3.34
C ARG A 20 22.50 7.38 -4.53
N GLY A 21 22.14 8.61 -4.87
CA GLY A 21 22.72 9.35 -5.99
C GLY A 21 21.91 9.20 -7.29
N GLU A 22 21.90 10.27 -8.08
CA GLU A 22 21.10 10.38 -9.30
C GLU A 22 21.50 9.34 -10.36
N ARG A 23 22.81 9.20 -10.62
CA ARG A 23 23.36 8.23 -11.58
C ARG A 23 22.94 6.78 -11.27
N ILE A 24 22.88 6.40 -10.00
CA ILE A 24 22.42 5.06 -9.61
C ILE A 24 20.94 4.89 -9.94
N ARG A 25 20.11 5.91 -9.71
CA ARG A 25 18.69 5.86 -10.04
C ARG A 25 18.43 5.80 -11.54
N GLU A 26 19.19 6.55 -12.34
CA GLU A 26 19.15 6.45 -13.81
C GLU A 26 19.44 5.02 -14.25
N GLN A 27 20.55 4.44 -13.76
CA GLN A 27 20.91 3.06 -14.06
C GLN A 27 19.82 2.06 -13.64
N LEU A 28 19.24 2.22 -12.44
CA LEU A 28 18.17 1.35 -11.96
C LEU A 28 16.92 1.41 -12.85
N VAL A 29 16.55 2.58 -13.38
CA VAL A 29 15.41 2.71 -14.30
C VAL A 29 15.73 2.13 -15.68
N ASP A 30 17.00 2.12 -16.10
CA ASP A 30 17.44 1.49 -17.34
C ASP A 30 17.51 -0.05 -17.22
N ASP A 31 17.90 -0.57 -16.05
CA ASP A 31 18.09 -2.00 -15.80
C ASP A 31 16.78 -2.72 -15.38
N PHE A 32 15.84 -1.97 -14.78
CA PHE A 32 14.62 -2.52 -14.20
C PHE A 32 13.36 -1.76 -14.60
N LYS A 33 12.28 -2.52 -14.78
CA LYS A 33 10.93 -1.97 -14.79
C LYS A 33 10.50 -1.61 -13.37
N ILE A 34 10.58 -0.34 -13.02
CA ILE A 34 10.23 0.17 -11.68
C ILE A 34 8.84 0.81 -11.69
N ILE A 35 8.01 0.48 -10.69
CA ILE A 35 6.62 0.96 -10.59
C ILE A 35 6.30 1.36 -9.16
N PRO A 36 5.80 2.59 -8.92
CA PRO A 36 5.33 2.99 -7.59
C PRO A 36 4.07 2.19 -7.23
N LEU A 37 4.05 1.60 -6.04
CA LEU A 37 2.93 0.79 -5.55
C LEU A 37 2.17 1.45 -4.39
N ALA A 38 2.86 2.07 -3.43
CA ALA A 38 2.23 2.68 -2.26
C ALA A 38 2.92 3.98 -1.84
N HIS A 39 2.16 4.92 -1.26
CA HIS A 39 2.66 6.10 -0.56
C HIS A 39 1.95 6.22 0.79
N VAL A 40 2.68 6.05 1.89
CA VAL A 40 2.10 5.84 3.22
C VAL A 40 2.75 6.75 4.26
N ARG A 41 1.92 7.35 5.11
CA ARG A 41 2.32 8.11 6.31
C ARG A 41 2.71 7.14 7.43
N LEU A 42 3.87 7.35 8.04
CA LEU A 42 4.27 6.66 9.28
C LEU A 42 3.61 7.31 10.49
N LEU A 43 3.24 6.50 11.49
CA LEU A 43 2.82 7.01 12.81
C LEU A 43 4.04 7.32 13.68
N ASN A 44 3.82 8.10 14.75
CA ASN A 44 4.86 8.39 15.73
C ASN A 44 5.50 7.10 16.26
N GLY A 45 6.83 7.07 16.27
CA GLY A 45 7.62 5.93 16.72
C GLY A 45 7.79 4.81 15.70
N GLN A 46 7.15 4.89 14.53
CA GLN A 46 7.43 3.97 13.42
C GLN A 46 8.58 4.48 12.55
N THR A 47 9.41 3.56 12.08
CA THR A 47 10.50 3.86 11.17
C THR A 47 10.57 2.86 10.02
N LYS A 48 11.18 3.29 8.91
CA LYS A 48 11.50 2.46 7.74
C LYS A 48 12.91 2.66 7.27
N GLU A 49 13.57 1.57 6.89
CA GLU A 49 14.87 1.66 6.23
C GLU A 49 14.69 2.03 4.75
N SER A 50 15.40 3.06 4.30
CA SER A 50 15.35 3.51 2.91
C SER A 50 16.52 2.93 2.12
N CYS A 51 16.27 2.58 0.85
CA CYS A 51 17.35 2.27 -0.11
C CYS A 51 18.36 3.42 -0.29
N ALA A 52 18.05 4.65 0.13
CA ALA A 52 18.96 5.79 0.00
C ALA A 52 19.85 6.03 1.22
N GLY A 53 19.68 5.23 2.28
CA GLY A 53 20.47 5.27 3.52
C GLY A 53 19.72 5.82 4.74
N PRO A 54 19.09 7.01 4.70
CA PRO A 54 18.40 7.54 5.87
C PRO A 54 17.19 6.71 6.29
N THR A 55 17.08 6.43 7.59
CA THR A 55 15.84 5.94 8.20
C THR A 55 14.73 6.99 8.04
N LEU A 56 13.55 6.53 7.63
CA LEU A 56 12.36 7.33 7.41
C LEU A 56 11.44 7.24 8.63
N ASP A 57 10.89 8.37 9.07
CA ASP A 57 10.03 8.49 10.24
C ASP A 57 8.72 9.26 9.96
N ARG A 58 8.54 9.73 8.72
CA ARG A 58 7.40 10.56 8.30
C ARG A 58 6.51 9.91 7.26
N GLU A 59 7.07 9.58 6.11
CA GLU A 59 6.34 8.95 5.01
C GLU A 59 7.31 8.21 4.11
N TYR A 60 6.80 7.21 3.40
CA TYR A 60 7.59 6.37 2.53
C TYR A 60 6.80 5.96 1.29
N TYR A 61 7.54 5.69 0.23
CA TYR A 61 7.05 5.01 -0.96
C TYR A 61 7.50 3.57 -0.96
N VAL A 62 6.66 2.69 -1.50
CA VAL A 62 7.02 1.34 -1.91
C VAL A 62 7.02 1.30 -3.43
N PHE A 63 8.08 0.76 -4.01
CA PHE A 63 8.18 0.47 -5.44
C PHE A 63 8.34 -1.03 -5.65
N SER A 64 7.76 -1.57 -6.73
CA SER A 64 8.17 -2.87 -7.29
C SER A 64 9.24 -2.66 -8.35
N TYR A 65 10.09 -3.66 -8.52
CA TYR A 65 11.01 -3.75 -9.63
C TYR A 65 10.94 -5.14 -10.29
N GLN A 66 11.22 -5.17 -11.59
CA GLN A 66 11.42 -6.40 -12.36
C GLN A 66 12.57 -6.17 -13.35
N GLY A 67 13.58 -7.04 -13.33
CA GLY A 67 14.74 -6.96 -14.21
C GLY A 67 14.35 -7.13 -15.67
N TYR A 68 14.89 -6.30 -16.55
CA TYR A 68 14.70 -6.49 -17.99
C TYR A 68 15.46 -7.73 -18.49
N THR A 69 16.66 -7.98 -17.95
CA THR A 69 17.53 -9.10 -18.33
C THR A 69 17.11 -10.42 -17.69
N ASP A 70 16.83 -10.42 -16.38
CA ASP A 70 16.30 -11.59 -15.67
C ASP A 70 14.89 -11.28 -15.15
N GLN A 71 13.89 -11.88 -15.80
CA GLN A 71 12.48 -11.68 -15.45
C GLN A 71 12.11 -12.27 -14.07
N ASN A 72 12.98 -13.09 -13.49
CA ASN A 72 12.83 -13.61 -12.13
C ASN A 72 13.54 -12.72 -11.10
N ASP A 73 14.25 -11.66 -11.52
CA ASP A 73 14.78 -10.65 -10.61
C ASP A 73 13.69 -9.63 -10.31
N VAL A 74 12.89 -9.96 -9.31
CA VAL A 74 11.69 -9.21 -8.92
C VAL A 74 11.71 -8.95 -7.43
N GLY A 75 11.14 -7.83 -7.03
CA GLY A 75 11.00 -7.51 -5.62
C GLY A 75 10.40 -6.14 -5.38
N THR A 76 10.50 -5.68 -4.14
CA THR A 76 10.09 -4.33 -3.75
C THR A 76 11.19 -3.63 -2.97
N PHE A 77 11.18 -2.30 -3.00
CA PHE A 77 12.07 -1.48 -2.18
C PHE A 77 11.34 -0.24 -1.65
N VAL A 78 11.89 0.31 -0.57
CA VAL A 78 11.33 1.46 0.14
C VAL A 78 12.23 2.68 0.01
N CYS A 79 11.63 3.84 -0.25
CA CYS A 79 12.36 5.10 -0.24
C CYS A 79 11.54 6.29 0.27
N GLY A 80 12.24 7.34 0.70
CA GLY A 80 11.61 8.59 1.10
C GLY A 80 11.10 9.39 -0.10
N ILE A 81 10.21 10.36 0.16
CA ILE A 81 9.52 11.16 -0.87
C ILE A 81 10.46 11.85 -1.88
N THR A 82 11.63 12.34 -1.45
CA THR A 82 12.59 12.99 -2.35
C THR A 82 13.08 12.01 -3.43
N VAL A 83 13.52 10.84 -3.00
CA VAL A 83 14.04 9.78 -3.88
C VAL A 83 12.92 9.19 -4.73
N ALA A 84 11.72 9.02 -4.16
CA ALA A 84 10.54 8.58 -4.91
C ALA A 84 10.18 9.54 -6.05
N ASN A 85 10.24 10.85 -5.80
CA ASN A 85 9.98 11.85 -6.84
C ASN A 85 11.00 11.79 -7.97
N ASP A 86 12.27 11.54 -7.65
CA ASP A 86 13.31 11.38 -8.67
C ASP A 86 13.03 10.14 -9.53
N PHE A 87 12.74 8.99 -8.93
CA PHE A 87 12.33 7.79 -9.67
C PHE A 87 11.11 8.04 -10.54
N ILE A 88 10.05 8.64 -10.00
CA ILE A 88 8.83 8.91 -10.77
C ILE A 88 9.12 9.85 -11.94
N ASN A 89 9.96 10.88 -11.75
CA ASN A 89 10.35 11.78 -12.83
C ASN A 89 11.14 11.05 -13.94
N LEU A 90 12.08 10.17 -13.57
CA LEU A 90 12.84 9.36 -14.53
C LEU A 90 11.92 8.39 -15.27
N ILE A 91 11.05 7.67 -14.56
CA ILE A 91 10.08 6.75 -15.16
C ILE A 91 9.12 7.50 -16.08
N GLN A 92 8.64 8.68 -15.71
CA GLN A 92 7.74 9.49 -16.52
C GLN A 92 8.33 9.93 -17.87
N GLN A 93 9.66 10.01 -17.97
CA GLN A 93 10.32 10.27 -19.26
C GLN A 93 10.14 9.10 -20.23
N GLN A 94 9.98 7.88 -19.70
CA GLN A 94 9.83 6.64 -20.49
C GLN A 94 8.37 6.18 -20.60
N ASP A 95 7.59 6.33 -19.52
CA ASP A 95 6.17 5.99 -19.42
C ASP A 95 5.39 7.16 -18.79
N PRO A 96 4.84 8.07 -19.61
CA PRO A 96 4.06 9.22 -19.14
C PRO A 96 2.77 8.86 -18.38
N ALA A 97 2.33 7.59 -18.39
CA ALA A 97 1.15 7.15 -17.65
C ALA A 97 1.43 6.95 -16.15
N VAL A 98 2.71 6.80 -15.76
CA VAL A 98 3.10 6.69 -14.36
C VAL A 98 2.88 8.02 -13.66
N ASN A 99 2.18 7.98 -12.52
CA ASN A 99 1.83 9.17 -11.75
C ASN A 99 2.22 9.01 -10.29
N ARG A 100 2.35 10.16 -9.60
CA ARG A 100 2.51 10.19 -8.15
C ARG A 100 1.26 9.62 -7.49
N LEU A 101 1.49 8.76 -6.50
CA LEU A 101 0.41 8.09 -5.77
C LEU A 101 -0.15 8.99 -4.66
N PRO A 102 -1.47 8.89 -4.39
CA PRO A 102 -2.06 9.56 -3.24
C PRO A 102 -1.42 9.06 -1.95
N LEU A 103 -1.12 9.98 -1.03
CA LEU A 103 -0.69 9.61 0.31
C LEU A 103 -1.88 8.99 1.07
N PHE A 104 -1.70 7.77 1.58
CA PHE A 104 -2.52 7.27 2.66
C PHE A 104 -2.06 7.91 3.98
N ASP A 105 -2.83 8.90 4.46
CA ASP A 105 -2.59 9.60 5.71
C ASP A 105 -3.77 9.37 6.67
N PRO A 106 -3.65 8.43 7.63
CA PRO A 106 -4.71 8.17 8.60
C PRO A 106 -4.88 9.32 9.60
N LEU A 107 -3.96 10.30 9.63
CA LEU A 107 -3.98 11.46 10.51
C LEU A 107 -4.56 12.73 9.84
N ALA A 108 -4.87 12.69 8.54
CA ALA A 108 -5.34 13.87 7.80
C ALA A 108 -6.62 14.51 8.38
N GLY A 109 -7.43 13.76 9.14
CA GLY A 109 -8.67 14.23 9.77
C GLY A 109 -8.51 14.94 11.12
N PHE A 110 -7.35 14.87 11.78
CA PHE A 110 -7.16 15.45 13.12
C PHE A 110 -6.86 16.96 13.10
N GLY A 111 -6.63 17.53 11.92
CA GLY A 111 -6.26 18.95 11.75
C GLY A 111 -7.40 19.92 11.47
N GLN A 112 -8.67 19.48 11.43
CA GLN A 112 -9.78 20.34 11.01
C GLN A 112 -11.08 20.12 11.79
N VAL A 113 -11.06 20.37 13.09
CA VAL A 113 -12.28 20.82 13.79
C VAL A 113 -12.55 22.26 13.32
N GLY A 114 -13.19 22.42 12.16
CA GLY A 114 -13.55 23.76 11.66
C GLY A 114 -13.90 23.94 10.19
N ASN A 115 -13.91 22.90 9.33
CA ASN A 115 -14.49 23.07 7.99
C ASN A 115 -14.93 21.74 7.37
N ILE A 116 -16.21 21.46 7.53
CA ILE A 116 -16.97 20.49 6.73
C ILE A 116 -16.99 21.08 5.31
N ASN A 117 -15.97 20.79 4.49
CA ASN A 117 -15.92 20.93 3.01
C ASN A 117 -14.51 20.74 2.39
N ASN A 118 -13.56 20.04 3.03
CA ASN A 118 -12.26 19.77 2.39
C ASN A 118 -12.23 18.41 1.69
N VAL A 119 -12.93 18.35 0.55
CA VAL A 119 -12.57 17.47 -0.56
C VAL A 119 -11.30 18.07 -1.18
N GLY A 120 -10.16 17.39 -1.04
CA GLY A 120 -8.92 17.75 -1.74
C GLY A 120 -8.22 19.02 -1.21
N ARG A 121 -7.48 18.90 -0.12
CA ARG A 121 -6.36 19.81 0.13
C ARG A 121 -5.05 19.04 0.08
N ALA A 122 -4.48 19.03 -1.12
CA ALA A 122 -3.06 18.86 -1.33
C ALA A 122 -2.30 19.79 -0.37
N GLY A 123 -1.27 19.25 0.28
CA GLY A 123 -0.32 20.07 1.03
C GLY A 123 0.22 21.16 0.11
N ALA A 124 -0.15 22.41 0.39
CA ALA A 124 0.42 23.57 -0.25
C ALA A 124 1.87 23.70 0.23
N GLY A 125 2.80 23.20 -0.58
CA GLY A 125 4.23 23.31 -0.28
C GLY A 125 5.13 22.32 -1.02
N ARG A 126 4.93 22.15 -2.33
CA ARG A 126 5.88 21.65 -3.37
C ARG A 126 5.05 21.10 -4.54
N GLY A 127 5.15 21.72 -5.72
CA GLY A 127 4.60 21.28 -7.01
C GLY A 127 3.25 20.55 -6.96
N VAL A 128 2.15 21.28 -7.13
CA VAL A 128 0.80 20.70 -7.23
C VAL A 128 0.69 19.93 -8.57
N GLN A 129 1.21 18.70 -8.60
CA GLN A 129 1.03 17.77 -9.70
C GLN A 129 -0.20 16.92 -9.42
N GLN A 130 -1.07 16.81 -10.44
CA GLN A 130 -2.40 16.24 -10.29
C GLN A 130 -2.33 14.78 -9.85
N VAL A 131 -2.87 14.48 -8.67
CA VAL A 131 -3.17 13.11 -8.27
C VAL A 131 -4.25 12.60 -9.24
N PRO A 132 -4.13 11.39 -9.83
CA PRO A 132 -5.17 10.84 -10.69
C PRO A 132 -6.54 10.91 -10.03
N ASN A 133 -7.61 11.06 -10.80
CA ASN A 133 -8.96 10.95 -10.26
C ASN A 133 -9.25 9.46 -10.00
N TRP A 134 -9.05 8.98 -8.77
CA TRP A 134 -9.28 7.57 -8.44
C TRP A 134 -10.78 7.26 -8.38
N ASN A 135 -11.17 6.09 -8.90
CA ASN A 135 -12.47 5.51 -8.61
C ASN A 135 -12.64 5.36 -7.09
N PRO A 136 -13.79 5.71 -6.50
CA PRO A 136 -13.97 5.64 -5.05
C PRO A 136 -13.72 4.26 -4.45
N ILE A 137 -14.14 3.18 -5.11
CA ILE A 137 -13.91 1.80 -4.67
C ILE A 137 -12.42 1.46 -4.76
N ALA A 138 -11.75 1.87 -5.83
CA ALA A 138 -10.31 1.68 -6.00
C ALA A 138 -9.51 2.41 -4.93
N LYS A 139 -9.88 3.66 -4.61
CA LYS A 139 -9.24 4.45 -3.58
C LYS A 139 -9.42 3.85 -2.20
N GLU A 140 -10.62 3.38 -1.87
CA GLU A 140 -10.89 2.72 -0.59
C GLU A 140 -10.13 1.39 -0.47
N LEU A 141 -10.00 0.60 -1.55
CA LEU A 141 -9.19 -0.61 -1.54
C LEU A 141 -7.69 -0.30 -1.38
N TYR A 142 -7.21 0.75 -2.04
CA TYR A 142 -5.83 1.25 -1.89
C TYR A 142 -5.54 1.67 -0.44
N ASP A 143 -6.46 2.42 0.18
CA ASP A 143 -6.33 2.86 1.57
C ASP A 143 -6.40 1.69 2.56
N ALA A 144 -7.25 0.70 2.29
CA ALA A 144 -7.29 -0.53 3.07
C ALA A 144 -5.94 -1.29 3.02
N VAL A 145 -5.30 -1.35 1.85
CA VAL A 145 -3.94 -1.90 1.73
C VAL A 145 -2.92 -1.02 2.46
N GLY A 146 -3.04 0.31 2.40
CA GLY A 146 -2.23 1.25 3.18
C GLY A 146 -2.30 1.00 4.68
N MET A 147 -3.49 0.72 5.22
CA MET A 147 -3.67 0.31 6.62
C MET A 147 -2.92 -0.98 6.94
N ILE A 148 -3.01 -1.98 6.07
CA ILE A 148 -2.33 -3.26 6.24
C ILE A 148 -0.81 -3.06 6.27
N CYS A 149 -0.27 -2.30 5.31
CA CYS A 149 1.15 -1.97 5.26
C CYS A 149 1.64 -1.30 6.55
N LEU A 150 0.84 -0.38 7.09
CA LEU A 150 1.18 0.36 8.31
C LEU A 150 1.12 -0.50 9.57
N MET A 151 0.04 -1.27 9.75
CA MET A 151 -0.16 -2.12 10.93
C MET A 151 0.88 -3.24 11.03
N TRP A 152 1.24 -3.82 9.89
CA TRP A 152 2.20 -4.93 9.86
C TRP A 152 3.63 -4.47 9.65
N ASN A 153 3.85 -3.15 9.58
CA ASN A 153 5.13 -2.54 9.33
C ASN A 153 5.88 -3.26 8.19
N LEU A 154 5.23 -3.46 7.04
CA LEU A 154 5.78 -4.27 5.94
C LEU A 154 6.96 -3.57 5.27
N ASP A 155 8.13 -4.22 5.23
CA ASP A 155 9.32 -3.73 4.50
C ASP A 155 9.27 -4.12 3.02
N ASN A 156 8.52 -5.17 2.70
CA ASN A 156 8.24 -5.64 1.36
C ASN A 156 6.73 -5.87 1.16
N VAL A 157 6.25 -5.60 -0.05
CA VAL A 157 4.88 -5.91 -0.44
C VAL A 157 4.95 -7.00 -1.48
N GLY A 158 4.55 -8.22 -1.11
CA GLY A 158 4.59 -9.38 -2.00
C GLY A 158 3.22 -10.00 -2.27
N GLY A 159 3.18 -10.88 -3.26
CA GLY A 159 2.04 -11.76 -3.53
C GLY A 159 0.75 -11.01 -3.84
N ALA A 160 -0.32 -11.30 -3.10
CA ALA A 160 -1.62 -10.72 -3.37
C ALA A 160 -1.68 -9.21 -3.12
N LEU A 161 -0.93 -8.67 -2.15
CA LEU A 161 -0.90 -7.22 -1.89
C LEU A 161 -0.25 -6.46 -3.05
N GLU A 162 0.89 -6.96 -3.53
CA GLU A 162 1.64 -6.37 -4.65
C GLU A 162 0.79 -6.36 -5.92
N ARG A 163 0.20 -7.52 -6.26
CA ARG A 163 -0.65 -7.68 -7.44
C ARG A 163 -1.85 -6.73 -7.42
N VAL A 164 -2.49 -6.57 -6.25
CA VAL A 164 -3.64 -5.67 -6.10
C VAL A 164 -3.21 -4.21 -6.24
N LEU A 165 -2.13 -3.79 -5.57
CA LEU A 165 -1.59 -2.44 -5.72
C LEU A 165 -1.22 -2.14 -7.18
N PHE A 166 -0.53 -3.06 -7.85
CA PHE A 166 -0.19 -2.92 -9.27
C PHE A 166 -1.43 -2.69 -10.15
N ASN A 167 -2.49 -3.48 -9.96
CA ASN A 167 -3.73 -3.33 -10.72
C ASN A 167 -4.41 -1.98 -10.46
N LEU A 168 -4.40 -1.53 -9.21
CA LEU A 168 -4.98 -0.24 -8.78
C LEU A 168 -4.22 0.95 -9.37
N VAL A 169 -2.88 0.96 -9.27
CA VAL A 169 -2.06 2.07 -9.78
C VAL A 169 -2.07 2.14 -11.31
N ARG A 170 -2.23 1.01 -11.99
CA ARG A 170 -2.33 0.94 -13.46
C ARG A 170 -3.69 1.40 -13.97
N ASN A 171 -4.77 1.13 -13.22
CA ASN A 171 -6.14 1.44 -13.64
C ASN A 171 -6.91 2.22 -12.56
N PRO A 172 -6.41 3.39 -12.10
CA PRO A 172 -6.94 4.07 -10.91
C PRO A 172 -8.38 4.56 -11.09
N MET A 173 -8.82 4.79 -12.33
CA MET A 173 -10.17 5.26 -12.67
C MET A 173 -11.21 4.13 -12.81
N GLN A 174 -10.77 2.86 -12.77
CA GLN A 174 -11.65 1.71 -12.97
C GLN A 174 -12.07 1.09 -11.64
N ILE A 175 -13.21 0.40 -11.65
CA ILE A 175 -13.61 -0.43 -10.51
C ILE A 175 -12.61 -1.60 -10.42
N PRO A 176 -12.05 -1.90 -9.23
CA PRO A 176 -11.14 -3.04 -9.06
C PRO A 176 -11.82 -4.36 -9.41
N HIS A 177 -11.05 -5.34 -9.87
CA HIS A 177 -11.60 -6.67 -10.11
C HIS A 177 -12.14 -7.28 -8.81
N ASN A 178 -13.26 -8.01 -8.90
CA ASN A 178 -13.83 -8.68 -7.73
C ASN A 178 -12.84 -9.69 -7.09
N SER A 179 -11.91 -10.25 -7.87
CA SER A 179 -10.82 -11.09 -7.37
C SER A 179 -9.81 -10.31 -6.52
N ASP A 180 -9.50 -9.06 -6.86
CA ASP A 180 -8.60 -8.19 -6.10
C ASP A 180 -9.19 -7.85 -4.74
N ILE A 181 -10.44 -7.39 -4.74
CA ILE A 181 -11.20 -7.10 -3.52
C ILE A 181 -11.29 -8.37 -2.65
N ARG A 182 -11.60 -9.52 -3.24
CA ARG A 182 -11.68 -10.80 -2.53
C ARG A 182 -10.35 -11.21 -1.92
N SER A 183 -9.24 -11.07 -2.64
CA SER A 183 -7.91 -11.40 -2.12
C SER A 183 -7.56 -10.58 -0.89
N ILE A 184 -7.80 -9.26 -0.91
CA ILE A 184 -7.55 -8.41 0.26
C ILE A 184 -8.50 -8.79 1.40
N ASN A 185 -9.78 -9.04 1.11
CA ASN A 185 -10.72 -9.45 2.16
C ASN A 185 -10.32 -10.78 2.82
N THR A 186 -9.82 -11.75 2.05
CA THR A 186 -9.27 -13.00 2.57
C THR A 186 -8.01 -12.78 3.41
N ILE A 187 -7.10 -11.88 2.99
CA ILE A 187 -5.92 -11.51 3.78
C ILE A 187 -6.33 -10.94 5.14
N ILE A 188 -7.28 -9.99 5.14
CA ILE A 188 -7.82 -9.38 6.37
C ILE A 188 -8.47 -10.48 7.24
N SER A 189 -9.33 -11.31 6.65
CA SER A 189 -9.95 -12.42 7.36
C SER A 189 -8.90 -13.29 8.03
N ASN A 190 -7.88 -13.77 7.31
CA ASN A 190 -6.90 -14.70 7.90
C ASN A 190 -6.06 -14.09 9.03
N HIS A 191 -5.81 -12.79 8.98
CA HIS A 191 -4.97 -12.12 9.99
C HIS A 191 -5.75 -11.55 11.18
N PHE A 192 -7.02 -11.19 11.00
CA PHE A 192 -7.85 -10.60 12.07
C PHE A 192 -8.94 -11.56 12.57
N ASN A 193 -9.12 -12.73 11.94
CA ASN A 193 -10.02 -13.79 12.36
C ASN A 193 -9.26 -14.86 13.18
N ILE A 194 -9.09 -14.63 14.47
CA ILE A 194 -8.90 -15.73 15.42
C ILE A 194 -10.27 -16.44 15.51
N ASP A 195 -10.38 -17.76 15.78
CA ASP A 195 -11.65 -18.47 16.08
C ASP A 195 -12.05 -18.53 17.57
N VAL A 196 -13.29 -18.12 17.92
CA VAL A 196 -14.02 -18.46 19.16
C VAL A 196 -15.49 -18.51 18.77
N GLY A 197 -16.20 -19.56 19.19
CA GLY A 197 -17.63 -19.74 18.92
C GLY A 197 -18.51 -18.50 19.14
N ASN A 198 -19.59 -18.47 18.36
CA ASN A 198 -20.78 -17.60 18.32
C ASN A 198 -20.66 -16.07 18.41
N GLN A 199 -19.49 -15.43 18.51
CA GLN A 199 -19.38 -13.99 18.26
C GLN A 199 -17.94 -13.52 17.96
N ARG A 200 -17.64 -13.23 16.69
CA ARG A 200 -16.41 -12.54 16.23
C ARG A 200 -16.63 -11.80 14.91
N VAL A 201 -16.45 -10.48 14.91
CA VAL A 201 -15.95 -9.74 13.73
C VAL A 201 -15.14 -8.55 14.25
N ALA A 202 -13.81 -8.63 14.23
CA ALA A 202 -12.99 -7.43 14.27
C ALA A 202 -12.74 -7.02 12.81
N SER A 203 -13.31 -5.89 12.40
CA SER A 203 -13.04 -5.34 11.08
C SER A 203 -11.65 -4.71 11.04
N LEU A 204 -11.10 -4.58 9.83
CA LEU A 204 -9.87 -3.83 9.57
C LEU A 204 -9.94 -2.45 10.22
N ALA A 205 -11.07 -1.74 10.08
CA ALA A 205 -11.30 -0.44 10.68
C ALA A 205 -11.10 -0.44 12.21
N LEU A 206 -11.69 -1.41 12.93
CA LEU A 206 -11.58 -1.50 14.38
C LEU A 206 -10.16 -1.89 14.83
N CYS A 207 -9.54 -2.84 14.13
CA CYS A 207 -8.16 -3.23 14.37
C CYS A 207 -7.21 -2.05 14.18
N PHE A 208 -7.42 -1.27 13.12
CA PHE A 208 -6.63 -0.09 12.82
C PHE A 208 -6.82 1.01 13.85
N GLN A 209 -8.05 1.27 14.30
CA GLN A 209 -8.32 2.22 15.38
C GLN A 209 -7.57 1.87 16.67
N ASN A 210 -7.58 0.59 17.07
CA ASN A 210 -6.83 0.11 18.23
C ASN A 210 -5.32 0.25 18.03
N PHE A 211 -4.83 -0.08 16.83
CA PHE A 211 -3.43 0.08 16.46
C PHE A 211 -2.96 1.54 16.59
N MET A 212 -3.75 2.51 16.08
CA MET A 212 -3.44 3.94 16.22
C MET A 212 -3.41 4.39 17.68
N THR A 213 -4.34 3.90 18.51
CA THR A 213 -4.33 4.17 19.97
C THR A 213 -3.04 3.69 20.61
N GLY A 214 -2.57 2.49 20.24
CA GLY A 214 -1.30 1.92 20.71
C GLY A 214 -0.07 2.74 20.29
N HIS A 215 -0.18 3.55 19.23
CA HIS A 215 0.86 4.45 18.73
C HIS A 215 0.68 5.90 19.21
N GLY A 216 -0.07 6.10 20.31
CA GLY A 216 -0.23 7.40 20.95
C GLY A 216 -1.19 8.36 20.24
N VAL A 217 -1.98 7.88 19.27
CA VAL A 217 -3.03 8.68 18.64
C VAL A 217 -4.25 8.71 19.56
N HIS A 218 -4.54 9.86 20.14
CA HIS A 218 -5.71 10.03 21.01
C HIS A 218 -7.01 10.15 20.21
N ASN A 219 -8.06 9.42 20.63
CA ASN A 219 -9.37 9.38 19.98
C ASN A 219 -9.32 9.14 18.46
N PRO A 220 -8.73 8.02 18.00
CA PRO A 220 -8.55 7.79 16.59
C PRO A 220 -9.87 7.63 15.83
N PRO A 221 -10.00 8.20 14.61
CA PRO A 221 -11.20 8.03 13.81
C PRO A 221 -11.33 6.56 13.41
N LEU A 222 -12.57 6.09 13.38
CA LEU A 222 -12.89 4.83 12.74
C LEU A 222 -12.96 5.07 11.23
N ILE A 223 -11.88 4.76 10.53
CA ILE A 223 -11.81 4.91 9.08
C ILE A 223 -12.64 3.79 8.44
N ARG A 224 -13.65 4.17 7.65
CA ARG A 224 -14.60 3.25 7.01
C ARG A 224 -14.49 3.31 5.50
N PHE A 225 -14.92 2.23 4.86
CA PHE A 225 -14.87 2.05 3.41
C PHE A 225 -16.27 1.77 2.85
N PRO A 226 -17.19 2.75 2.86
CA PRO A 226 -18.59 2.54 2.49
C PRO A 226 -18.77 2.08 1.04
N ASN A 227 -18.01 2.63 0.08
CA ASN A 227 -18.16 2.26 -1.33
C ASN A 227 -17.65 0.83 -1.59
N LEU A 228 -16.51 0.48 -0.99
CA LEU A 228 -15.90 -0.84 -1.07
C LEU A 228 -16.77 -1.89 -0.38
N THR A 229 -17.29 -1.59 0.82
CA THR A 229 -18.19 -2.50 1.55
C THR A 229 -19.48 -2.73 0.79
N GLU A 230 -20.08 -1.69 0.22
CA GLU A 230 -21.29 -1.83 -0.60
C GLU A 230 -21.04 -2.66 -1.86
N HIS A 231 -19.95 -2.35 -2.59
CA HIS A 231 -19.57 -3.12 -3.77
C HIS A 231 -19.27 -4.58 -3.43
N PHE A 232 -18.63 -4.84 -2.30
CA PHE A 232 -18.37 -6.21 -1.83
C PHE A 232 -19.68 -6.98 -1.64
N ASN A 233 -20.64 -6.39 -0.93
CA ASN A 233 -21.92 -7.02 -0.62
C ASN A 233 -22.73 -7.33 -1.88
N GLN A 234 -22.70 -6.43 -2.86
CA GLN A 234 -23.45 -6.58 -4.11
C GLN A 234 -22.77 -7.55 -5.10
N ASN A 235 -21.43 -7.53 -5.21
CA ASN A 235 -20.73 -8.12 -6.36
C ASN A 235 -19.66 -9.17 -6.01
N VAL A 236 -19.12 -9.16 -4.79
CA VAL A 236 -17.95 -9.98 -4.43
C VAL A 236 -18.32 -11.15 -3.51
N LYS A 237 -19.26 -10.90 -2.59
CA LYS A 237 -19.75 -11.82 -1.58
C LYS A 237 -20.20 -13.13 -2.19
N ASN A 238 -19.81 -14.23 -1.55
CA ASN A 238 -20.26 -15.59 -1.90
C ASN A 238 -20.28 -16.49 -0.66
N ASN A 239 -20.65 -17.75 -0.82
CA ASN A 239 -20.76 -18.71 0.30
C ASN A 239 -19.44 -18.92 1.07
N TRP A 240 -18.29 -18.76 0.40
CA TRP A 240 -16.96 -18.93 1.00
C TRP A 240 -16.40 -17.64 1.60
N ASN A 241 -16.91 -16.49 1.17
CA ASN A 241 -16.49 -15.17 1.63
C ASN A 241 -17.74 -14.29 1.90
N PRO A 242 -18.46 -14.57 3.00
CA PRO A 242 -19.78 -13.98 3.24
C PRO A 242 -19.73 -12.60 3.91
N VAL A 243 -18.58 -12.19 4.45
CA VAL A 243 -18.44 -11.01 5.30
C VAL A 243 -17.40 -10.05 4.72
N PRO A 244 -17.72 -8.76 4.53
CA PRO A 244 -16.73 -7.73 4.24
C PRO A 244 -15.99 -7.36 5.53
N TYR A 245 -14.71 -7.72 5.65
CA TYR A 245 -13.89 -7.43 6.82
C TYR A 245 -13.24 -6.03 6.78
N PHE A 246 -13.57 -5.20 5.80
CA PHE A 246 -13.02 -3.85 5.66
C PHE A 246 -13.51 -2.86 6.74
N SER A 247 -14.77 -2.97 7.17
CA SER A 247 -15.49 -1.96 7.96
C SER A 247 -16.14 -2.51 9.21
#